data_AF-A0A963E5J5-F1
#
_entry.id   AF-A0A963E5J5-F1
#
_cell.length_a   1.000
_cell.length_b   1.000
_cell.length_c   1.000
_cell.angle_alpha   90.00
_cell.angle_beta   90.00
_cell.angle_gamma   90.00
#
_symmetry.space_group_name_H-M   'P 1'
#
loop_
_entity.id
_entity.type
_entity.pdbx_description
1 polymer ?
#
loop_
_entity_poly.entity_id
_entity_poly.type
_entity_poly.pdbx_seq_one_letter_code
_entity_poly.pdbx_strand_id
1 'polypeptide(L)'
;DIGDVLGKRIISTRIRGTVTVLEENAVAALEVMSRFATDPRWLIYLPPTMSPSDTRKDGPTLEHPEESFQYFRANGVPKVVCQEKHMGSRAVAVVCRDEGVAAKRFGIQGRGIGALYTRTGRPFLGDPALESSFLDRLRAALTNADFWKKFESDWFCLDAELMPWSAKAQELLRSQYAPVGATARVSMSAALAALRLAASRAVEMNGLVDRYAARQECVEQYTDAYRRYCWPVSSIDDFKFAPFHLLASERCVYADRDHIWHMSTLAELCDAGGRMLYKTAFKIVDLTSTESQADGIAWWEDLTKKGGEGMVVKPIEWVMRGKKGLVQPAMKCRGREYLRIIYGPEYTLEEHIERLRARGLGPKRSLALREFALGLEALYRFVEKEPLYRVHECVFGVLALESEPVDPSL
;
A
#
# COMPACT_ATOMS: atom_id res chain seq x y z
N ASP A 1 14.41 8.14 -28.72
CA ASP A 1 15.82 7.71 -28.78
C ASP A 1 16.26 7.26 -27.39
N ILE A 2 17.26 6.38 -27.23
CA ILE A 2 17.78 6.01 -25.91
C ILE A 2 18.39 7.21 -25.18
N GLY A 3 18.87 8.21 -25.93
CA GLY A 3 19.27 9.52 -25.40
C GLY A 3 18.14 10.26 -24.66
N ASP A 4 16.87 9.93 -24.94
CA ASP A 4 15.73 10.49 -24.22
C ASP A 4 15.52 9.86 -22.84
N VAL A 5 16.30 8.85 -22.43
CA VAL A 5 16.17 8.18 -21.12
C VAL A 5 17.50 8.02 -20.37
N LEU A 6 18.63 8.35 -21.00
CA LEU A 6 19.96 8.34 -20.38
C LEU A 6 20.28 9.68 -19.69
N GLY A 7 21.15 9.62 -18.67
CA GLY A 7 21.59 10.78 -17.89
C GLY A 7 20.63 11.24 -16.78
N LYS A 8 21.12 12.19 -15.97
CA LYS A 8 20.36 12.82 -14.87
C LYS A 8 19.12 13.53 -15.41
N ARG A 9 17.94 13.25 -14.82
CA ARG A 9 16.66 13.86 -15.20
C ARG A 9 16.17 14.82 -14.11
N ILE A 10 15.58 15.94 -14.53
CA ILE A 10 14.96 16.92 -13.65
C ILE A 10 13.52 17.10 -14.11
N ILE A 11 12.58 16.60 -13.31
CA ILE A 11 11.16 16.59 -13.64
C ILE A 11 10.46 17.66 -12.80
N SER A 12 9.82 18.63 -13.45
CA SER A 12 9.02 19.65 -12.77
C SER A 12 7.61 19.14 -12.45
N THR A 13 7.16 19.37 -11.22
CA THR A 13 5.87 18.96 -10.67
C THR A 13 5.14 20.15 -10.07
N ARG A 14 3.80 20.19 -10.23
CA ARG A 14 2.96 21.27 -9.66
C ARG A 14 3.07 21.38 -8.13
N ILE A 15 3.25 20.26 -7.43
CA ILE A 15 3.12 20.22 -5.96
C ILE A 15 4.44 20.17 -5.18
N ARG A 16 5.57 19.88 -5.82
CA ARG A 16 6.88 19.80 -5.14
C ARG A 16 8.00 20.58 -5.82
N GLY A 17 7.73 21.23 -6.95
CA GLY A 17 8.77 21.83 -7.78
C GLY A 17 9.53 20.74 -8.53
N THR A 18 10.84 20.73 -8.48
CA THR A 18 11.65 19.76 -9.23
C THR A 18 11.95 18.49 -8.45
N VAL A 19 11.87 17.34 -9.14
CA VAL A 19 12.32 16.04 -8.66
C VAL A 19 13.48 15.60 -9.55
N THR A 20 14.61 15.30 -8.92
CA THR A 20 15.80 14.78 -9.62
C THR A 20 15.75 13.25 -9.60
N VAL A 21 15.99 12.64 -10.76
CA VAL A 21 16.19 11.19 -10.93
C VAL A 21 17.62 11.00 -11.43
N LEU A 22 18.40 10.20 -10.70
CA LEU A 22 19.78 9.89 -11.07
C LEU A 22 19.81 8.85 -12.20
N GLU A 23 20.90 8.84 -12.96
CA GLU A 23 21.03 8.02 -14.17
C GLU A 23 20.95 6.52 -13.85
N GLU A 24 21.63 6.08 -12.79
CA GLU A 24 21.64 4.70 -12.32
C GLU A 24 20.21 4.17 -12.02
N ASN A 25 19.36 5.02 -11.46
CA ASN A 25 17.99 4.68 -11.14
C ASN A 25 17.11 4.64 -12.39
N ALA A 26 17.35 5.54 -13.34
CA ALA A 26 16.62 5.58 -14.61
C ALA A 26 16.88 4.30 -15.45
N VAL A 27 18.11 3.80 -15.46
CA VAL A 27 18.47 2.55 -16.16
C VAL A 27 17.74 1.34 -15.54
N ALA A 28 17.68 1.24 -14.22
CA ALA A 28 16.95 0.17 -13.54
C ALA A 28 15.45 0.21 -13.85
N ALA A 29 14.84 1.40 -13.89
CA ALA A 29 13.44 1.55 -14.29
C ALA A 29 13.19 1.12 -15.73
N LEU A 30 14.09 1.47 -16.66
CA LEU A 30 13.97 1.11 -18.07
C LEU A 30 13.99 -0.41 -18.30
N GLU A 31 14.80 -1.15 -17.54
CA GLU A 31 14.85 -2.62 -17.61
C GLU A 31 13.50 -3.24 -17.25
N VAL A 32 12.92 -2.81 -16.12
CA VAL A 32 11.62 -3.31 -15.65
C VAL A 32 10.51 -2.98 -16.64
N MET A 33 10.50 -1.74 -17.15
CA MET A 33 9.46 -1.25 -18.07
C MET A 33 9.51 -1.90 -19.45
N SER A 34 10.71 -2.12 -19.99
CA SER A 34 10.86 -2.65 -21.35
C SER A 34 10.52 -4.14 -21.45
N ARG A 35 10.64 -4.89 -20.36
CA ARG A 35 10.51 -6.35 -20.37
C ARG A 35 9.22 -6.90 -19.80
N PHE A 36 8.66 -6.24 -18.78
CA PHE A 36 7.65 -6.87 -17.92
C PHE A 36 6.41 -6.01 -17.68
N ALA A 37 6.39 -4.77 -18.18
CA ALA A 37 5.28 -3.87 -17.94
C ALA A 37 4.07 -4.16 -18.83
N THR A 38 2.90 -3.74 -18.34
CA THR A 38 1.70 -3.53 -19.15
C THR A 38 2.01 -2.56 -20.29
N ASP A 39 1.22 -2.57 -21.36
CA ASP A 39 1.32 -1.59 -22.44
C ASP A 39 1.51 -0.18 -21.87
N PRO A 40 2.64 0.51 -22.15
CA PRO A 40 2.95 1.78 -21.52
C PRO A 40 1.87 2.84 -21.67
N ARG A 41 1.03 2.75 -22.71
CA ARG A 41 -0.10 3.68 -22.91
C ARG A 41 -1.14 3.62 -21.79
N TRP A 42 -1.29 2.49 -21.09
CA TRP A 42 -2.12 2.39 -19.89
C TRP A 42 -1.48 2.99 -18.64
N LEU A 43 -0.16 3.12 -18.62
CA LEU A 43 0.62 3.54 -17.46
C LEU A 43 0.63 5.06 -17.35
N ILE A 44 -0.50 5.60 -16.92
CA ILE A 44 -0.71 7.04 -16.70
C ILE A 44 -0.39 7.48 -15.27
N TYR A 45 -0.09 6.50 -14.40
CA TYR A 45 0.15 6.69 -12.97
C TYR A 45 0.90 5.48 -12.39
N LEU A 46 1.81 5.72 -11.45
CA LEU A 46 2.28 4.72 -10.51
C LEU A 46 2.13 5.25 -9.07
N PRO A 47 1.70 4.39 -8.13
CA PRO A 47 1.47 4.80 -6.75
C PRO A 47 2.79 5.02 -6.00
N PRO A 48 2.85 6.01 -5.10
CA PRO A 48 4.03 6.24 -4.29
C PRO A 48 4.19 5.17 -3.20
N THR A 49 5.42 5.02 -2.73
CA THR A 49 5.75 4.39 -1.47
C THR A 49 5.10 5.14 -0.30
N MET A 50 5.07 4.50 0.86
CA MET A 50 4.46 5.06 2.07
C MET A 50 5.42 4.92 3.25
N SER A 51 5.59 6.00 4.01
CA SER A 51 6.38 6.00 5.25
C SER A 51 5.53 5.50 6.43
N PRO A 52 6.14 4.83 7.42
CA PRO A 52 5.48 4.55 8.70
C PRO A 52 5.49 5.78 9.62
N SER A 53 4.75 5.65 10.72
CA SER A 53 4.82 6.56 11.87
C SER A 53 6.21 6.59 12.50
N ASP A 54 6.47 7.64 13.28
CA ASP A 54 7.56 7.57 14.26
C ASP A 54 7.36 6.34 15.17
N THR A 55 8.46 5.80 15.67
CA THR A 55 8.39 4.66 16.59
C THR A 55 7.83 5.11 17.93
N ARG A 56 7.01 4.26 18.54
CA ARG A 56 6.64 4.44 19.95
C ARG A 56 7.90 4.43 20.80
N LYS A 57 7.96 5.28 21.82
CA LYS A 57 9.15 5.42 22.69
C LYS A 57 9.27 4.33 23.75
N ASP A 58 8.15 3.75 24.16
CA ASP A 58 8.05 2.78 25.25
C ASP A 58 6.92 1.76 25.00
N GLY A 59 6.76 0.83 25.92
CA GLY A 59 5.63 -0.10 25.89
C GLY A 59 5.72 -1.20 24.81
N PRO A 60 4.64 -1.97 24.63
CA PRO A 60 4.69 -3.25 23.92
C PRO A 60 4.57 -3.14 22.39
N THR A 61 4.44 -1.94 21.84
CA THR A 61 4.25 -1.68 20.41
C THR A 61 5.42 -0.89 19.83
N LEU A 62 5.70 -1.14 18.55
CA LEU A 62 6.70 -0.38 17.79
C LEU A 62 6.06 0.80 17.05
N GLU A 63 4.83 0.62 16.57
CA GLU A 63 4.00 1.63 15.92
C GLU A 63 2.70 1.81 16.70
N HIS A 64 2.27 3.05 16.86
CA HIS A 64 1.05 3.40 17.58
C HIS A 64 0.40 4.65 16.95
N PRO A 65 -0.95 4.78 16.98
CA PRO A 65 -1.67 5.90 16.35
C PRO A 65 -1.17 7.29 16.76
N GLU A 66 -0.79 7.43 18.04
CA GLU A 66 -0.43 8.70 18.65
C GLU A 66 0.74 9.40 17.93
N GLU A 67 1.74 8.64 17.47
CA GLU A 67 2.88 9.17 16.71
C GLU A 67 2.45 9.69 15.33
N SER A 68 1.48 9.03 14.68
CA SER A 68 0.92 9.52 13.41
C SER A 68 0.13 10.82 13.64
N PHE A 69 -0.70 10.86 14.68
CA PHE A 69 -1.47 12.05 15.06
C PHE A 69 -0.56 13.22 15.42
N GLN A 70 0.50 12.96 16.18
CA GLN A 70 1.51 13.96 16.51
C GLN A 70 2.18 14.54 15.26
N TYR A 71 2.55 13.69 14.29
CA TYR A 71 3.13 14.16 13.03
C TYR A 71 2.19 15.15 12.32
N PHE A 72 0.92 14.80 12.14
CA PHE A 72 -0.04 15.63 11.43
C PHE A 72 -0.31 16.94 12.19
N ARG A 73 -0.50 16.87 13.52
CA ARG A 73 -0.66 18.04 14.38
C ARG A 73 0.55 18.98 14.30
N ALA A 74 1.77 18.46 14.35
CA ALA A 74 3.00 19.24 14.24
C ALA A 74 3.15 19.94 12.88
N ASN A 75 2.48 19.43 11.85
CA ASN A 75 2.41 20.03 10.51
C ASN A 75 1.19 20.94 10.30
N GLY A 76 0.39 21.20 11.34
CA GLY A 76 -0.75 22.10 11.30
C GLY A 76 -2.02 21.48 10.71
N VAL A 77 -2.12 20.15 10.69
CA VAL A 77 -3.31 19.43 10.22
C VAL A 77 -4.23 19.17 11.43
N PRO A 78 -5.45 19.74 11.48
CA PRO A 78 -6.33 19.60 12.65
C PRO A 78 -7.15 18.31 12.62
N LYS A 79 -7.37 17.71 11.46
CA LYS A 79 -8.21 16.52 11.28
C LYS A 79 -7.55 15.54 10.32
N VAL A 80 -7.72 14.25 10.58
CA VAL A 80 -7.20 13.17 9.74
C VAL A 80 -8.27 12.13 9.46
N VAL A 81 -8.11 11.41 8.36
CA VAL A 81 -8.89 10.21 8.02
C VAL A 81 -8.00 8.99 8.26
N CYS A 82 -8.42 8.13 9.18
CA CYS A 82 -7.82 6.82 9.40
C CYS A 82 -8.59 5.81 8.55
N GLN A 83 -7.90 5.16 7.61
CA GLN A 83 -8.49 4.14 6.74
C GLN A 83 -7.89 2.78 7.10
N GLU A 84 -8.68 1.72 7.07
CA GLU A 84 -8.16 0.36 7.24
C GLU A 84 -7.04 0.11 6.22
N LYS A 85 -5.90 -0.36 6.72
CA LYS A 85 -4.82 -0.80 5.85
C LYS A 85 -5.10 -2.24 5.44
N HIS A 86 -5.70 -2.39 4.27
CA HIS A 86 -5.94 -3.70 3.66
C HIS A 86 -4.62 -4.39 3.35
N MET A 87 -4.53 -5.68 3.71
CA MET A 87 -3.34 -6.49 3.46
C MET A 87 -3.50 -7.31 2.18
N GLY A 88 -3.08 -6.70 1.06
CA GLY A 88 -3.16 -7.32 -0.26
C GLY A 88 -1.96 -6.93 -1.11
N SER A 89 -2.21 -6.50 -2.33
CA SER A 89 -1.22 -5.78 -3.13
C SER A 89 -1.87 -4.59 -3.83
N ARG A 90 -1.16 -3.47 -3.79
CA ARG A 90 -1.55 -2.23 -4.48
C ARG A 90 -1.82 -2.50 -5.96
N ALA A 91 -3.01 -2.14 -6.42
CA ALA A 91 -3.47 -2.32 -7.78
C ALA A 91 -4.05 -1.00 -8.31
N VAL A 92 -3.58 -0.60 -9.50
CA VAL A 92 -4.16 0.51 -10.25
C VAL A 92 -5.03 -0.09 -11.34
N ALA A 93 -6.29 0.35 -11.41
CA ALA A 93 -7.23 -0.08 -12.44
C ALA A 93 -7.57 1.11 -13.33
N VAL A 94 -7.28 1.01 -14.62
CA VAL A 94 -7.80 1.91 -15.64
C VAL A 94 -8.91 1.18 -16.38
N VAL A 95 -10.10 1.76 -16.41
CA VAL A 95 -11.30 1.15 -17.02
C VAL A 95 -11.98 2.15 -17.93
N CYS A 96 -12.12 1.78 -19.20
CA CYS A 96 -12.92 2.45 -20.20
C CYS A 96 -14.31 1.81 -20.30
N ARG A 97 -15.29 2.59 -20.75
CA ARG A 97 -16.64 2.11 -21.04
C ARG A 97 -16.66 1.05 -22.15
N ASP A 98 -15.83 1.24 -23.17
CA ASP A 98 -15.69 0.32 -24.30
C ASP A 98 -14.31 0.47 -24.98
N GLU A 99 -14.02 -0.40 -25.95
CA GLU A 99 -12.75 -0.38 -26.69
C GLU A 99 -12.59 0.87 -27.57
N GLY A 100 -13.69 1.51 -27.99
CA GLY A 100 -13.64 2.74 -28.76
C GLY A 100 -13.05 3.89 -27.95
N VAL A 101 -13.38 3.96 -26.66
CA VAL A 101 -12.77 4.89 -25.71
C VAL A 101 -11.29 4.58 -25.51
N ALA A 102 -10.90 3.31 -25.32
CA ALA A 102 -9.50 2.90 -25.21
C ALA A 102 -8.68 3.34 -26.44
N ALA A 103 -9.24 3.15 -27.63
CA ALA A 103 -8.62 3.57 -28.89
C ALA A 103 -8.48 5.09 -28.99
N LYS A 104 -9.54 5.84 -28.68
CA LYS A 104 -9.55 7.31 -28.79
C LYS A 104 -8.71 8.00 -27.73
N ARG A 105 -8.76 7.53 -26.49
CA ARG A 105 -8.21 8.24 -25.32
C ARG A 105 -6.81 7.78 -24.93
N PHE A 106 -6.53 6.50 -25.09
CA PHE A 106 -5.25 5.87 -24.73
C PHE A 106 -4.46 5.44 -25.97
N GLY A 107 -5.08 5.45 -27.16
CA GLY A 107 -4.42 5.03 -28.41
C GLY A 107 -4.31 3.52 -28.54
N ILE A 108 -5.13 2.73 -27.84
CA ILE A 108 -5.02 1.27 -27.74
C ILE A 108 -6.19 0.59 -28.46
N GLN A 109 -5.90 -0.28 -29.43
CA GLN A 109 -6.90 -0.96 -30.25
C GLN A 109 -6.83 -2.48 -30.09
N GLY A 110 -7.99 -3.15 -29.94
CA GLY A 110 -8.10 -4.62 -29.89
C GLY A 110 -7.40 -5.29 -28.71
N ARG A 111 -7.28 -4.58 -27.58
CA ARG A 111 -6.63 -5.05 -26.35
C ARG A 111 -7.54 -4.96 -25.12
N GLY A 112 -8.86 -4.92 -25.32
CA GLY A 112 -9.83 -4.79 -24.24
C GLY A 112 -10.06 -3.35 -23.77
N ILE A 113 -10.81 -3.24 -22.68
CA ILE A 113 -11.38 -1.99 -22.18
C ILE A 113 -10.53 -1.31 -21.09
N GLY A 114 -9.35 -1.82 -20.76
CA GLY A 114 -8.61 -1.32 -19.61
C GLY A 114 -7.37 -2.13 -19.27
N ALA A 115 -6.83 -1.86 -18.09
CA ALA A 115 -5.71 -2.60 -17.52
C ALA A 115 -5.77 -2.60 -15.99
N LEU A 116 -5.28 -3.68 -15.39
CA LEU A 116 -5.06 -3.82 -13.96
C LEU A 116 -3.57 -4.06 -13.71
N TYR A 117 -2.88 -3.12 -13.07
CA TYR A 117 -1.43 -3.21 -12.93
C TYR A 117 -0.93 -2.92 -11.51
N THR A 118 0.24 -3.48 -11.20
CA THR A 118 0.89 -3.38 -9.88
C THR A 118 1.58 -2.02 -9.70
N ARG A 119 2.07 -1.76 -8.48
CA ARG A 119 2.93 -0.59 -8.17
C ARG A 119 4.21 -0.46 -9.03
N THR A 120 4.58 -1.49 -9.78
CA THR A 120 5.74 -1.50 -10.68
C THR A 120 5.35 -1.48 -12.16
N GLY A 121 4.08 -1.25 -12.48
CA GLY A 121 3.58 -1.19 -13.87
C GLY A 121 3.42 -2.53 -14.57
N ARG A 122 3.63 -3.65 -13.87
CA ARG A 122 3.41 -5.01 -14.40
C ARG A 122 1.92 -5.39 -14.37
N PRO A 123 1.44 -6.23 -15.31
CA PRO A 123 0.11 -6.81 -15.22
C PRO A 123 -0.11 -7.47 -13.87
N PHE A 124 -1.24 -7.19 -13.24
CA PHE A 124 -1.53 -7.73 -11.92
C PHE A 124 -1.81 -9.23 -12.02
N LEU A 125 -2.73 -9.58 -12.92
CA LEU A 125 -3.18 -10.94 -13.18
C LEU A 125 -2.41 -11.51 -14.37
N GLY A 126 -1.87 -12.73 -14.22
CA GLY A 126 -1.09 -13.38 -15.28
C GLY A 126 -1.95 -13.94 -16.42
N ASP A 127 -3.25 -14.16 -16.17
CA ASP A 127 -4.21 -14.66 -17.14
C ASP A 127 -5.01 -13.48 -17.75
N PRO A 128 -4.86 -13.19 -19.05
CA PRO A 128 -5.61 -12.13 -19.72
C PRO A 128 -7.14 -12.30 -19.68
N ALA A 129 -7.65 -13.53 -19.69
CA ALA A 129 -9.09 -13.78 -19.64
C ALA A 129 -9.67 -13.44 -18.27
N LEU A 130 -8.92 -13.74 -17.21
CA LEU A 130 -9.26 -13.35 -15.85
C LEU A 130 -9.21 -11.83 -15.67
N GLU A 131 -8.19 -11.15 -16.22
CA GLU A 131 -8.10 -9.69 -16.19
C GLU A 131 -9.27 -9.02 -16.93
N SER A 132 -9.60 -9.49 -18.13
CA SER A 132 -10.76 -8.98 -18.89
C SER A 132 -12.04 -9.13 -18.09
N SER A 133 -12.27 -10.31 -17.48
CA SER A 133 -13.46 -10.58 -16.68
C SER A 133 -13.52 -9.71 -15.42
N PHE A 134 -12.38 -9.42 -14.81
CA PHE A 134 -12.27 -8.49 -13.68
C PHE A 134 -12.64 -7.06 -14.09
N LEU A 135 -12.08 -6.57 -15.20
CA LEU A 135 -12.36 -5.24 -15.74
C LEU A 135 -13.83 -5.10 -16.15
N ASP A 136 -14.44 -6.15 -16.71
CA ASP A 136 -15.87 -6.18 -17.05
C ASP A 136 -16.76 -6.06 -15.81
N ARG A 137 -16.40 -6.72 -14.70
CA ARG A 137 -17.12 -6.56 -13.42
C ARG A 137 -17.02 -5.14 -12.89
N LEU A 138 -15.84 -4.53 -12.96
CA LEU A 138 -15.63 -3.15 -12.53
C LEU A 138 -16.37 -2.15 -13.44
N ARG A 139 -16.36 -2.36 -14.76
CA ARG A 139 -17.15 -1.58 -15.73
C ARG A 139 -18.65 -1.68 -15.44
N ALA A 140 -19.15 -2.88 -15.16
CA ALA A 140 -20.55 -3.10 -14.79
C ALA A 140 -20.92 -2.35 -13.51
N ALA A 141 -20.05 -2.38 -12.48
CA ALA A 141 -20.27 -1.62 -11.25
C ALA A 141 -20.32 -0.10 -11.50
N LEU A 142 -19.42 0.43 -12.33
CA LEU A 142 -19.40 1.83 -12.74
C LEU A 142 -20.70 2.23 -13.48
N THR A 143 -21.23 1.34 -14.33
CA THR A 143 -22.52 1.55 -14.99
C THR A 143 -23.67 1.54 -14.00
N ASN A 144 -23.72 0.57 -13.09
CA ASN A 144 -24.79 0.42 -12.11
C ASN A 144 -24.82 1.58 -11.09
N ALA A 145 -23.66 2.15 -10.77
CA ALA A 145 -23.54 3.33 -9.92
C ALA A 145 -23.72 4.66 -10.67
N ASP A 146 -24.06 4.64 -11.97
CA ASP A 146 -24.22 5.80 -12.84
C ASP A 146 -22.98 6.73 -12.91
N PHE A 147 -21.78 6.18 -12.68
CA PHE A 147 -20.54 6.96 -12.62
C PHE A 147 -20.26 7.69 -13.92
N TRP A 148 -20.53 7.06 -15.06
CA TRP A 148 -20.28 7.65 -16.38
C TRP A 148 -21.00 8.99 -16.56
N LYS A 149 -22.24 9.08 -16.10
CA LYS A 149 -23.05 10.29 -16.16
C LYS A 149 -22.67 11.24 -15.02
N LYS A 150 -22.57 10.73 -13.79
CA LYS A 150 -22.22 11.51 -12.58
C LYS A 150 -20.92 12.31 -12.75
N PHE A 151 -19.94 11.74 -13.46
CA PHE A 151 -18.64 12.34 -13.68
C PHE A 151 -18.40 12.83 -15.11
N GLU A 152 -19.41 12.75 -15.98
CA GLU A 152 -19.32 13.11 -17.40
C GLU A 152 -18.07 12.53 -18.08
N SER A 153 -17.83 11.23 -17.85
CA SER A 153 -16.63 10.55 -18.33
C SER A 153 -16.94 9.15 -18.82
N ASP A 154 -16.10 8.67 -19.73
CA ASP A 154 -16.15 7.35 -20.34
C ASP A 154 -14.94 6.47 -19.94
N TRP A 155 -14.09 6.94 -19.03
CA TRP A 155 -13.02 6.17 -18.41
C TRP A 155 -12.72 6.64 -16.99
N PHE A 156 -12.15 5.75 -16.17
CA PHE A 156 -11.70 6.05 -14.82
C PHE A 156 -10.36 5.40 -14.50
N CYS A 157 -9.57 6.07 -13.66
CA CYS A 157 -8.37 5.52 -13.03
C CYS A 157 -8.61 5.41 -11.52
N LEU A 158 -8.53 4.20 -11.00
CA LEU A 158 -8.76 3.89 -9.59
C LEU A 158 -7.49 3.37 -8.95
N ASP A 159 -7.26 3.77 -7.71
CA ASP A 159 -6.22 3.23 -6.85
C ASP A 159 -6.83 2.40 -5.73
N ALA A 160 -6.35 1.18 -5.60
CA ALA A 160 -6.97 0.17 -4.76
C ALA A 160 -5.96 -0.81 -4.17
N GLU A 161 -6.42 -1.58 -3.19
CA GLU A 161 -5.75 -2.80 -2.74
C GLU A 161 -6.51 -4.00 -3.28
N LEU A 162 -5.81 -4.96 -3.89
CA LEU A 162 -6.41 -6.24 -4.28
C LEU A 162 -5.97 -7.35 -3.32
N MET A 163 -6.93 -8.00 -2.68
CA MET A 163 -6.74 -9.10 -1.73
C MET A 163 -7.30 -10.41 -2.31
N PRO A 164 -6.79 -11.59 -1.88
CA PRO A 164 -5.83 -11.80 -0.80
C PRO A 164 -4.39 -11.48 -1.17
N TRP A 165 -3.55 -11.25 -0.17
CA TRP A 165 -2.10 -11.17 -0.35
C TRP A 165 -1.52 -12.43 -1.01
N SER A 166 -2.05 -13.61 -0.68
CA SER A 166 -1.63 -14.88 -1.28
C SER A 166 -1.84 -14.96 -2.80
N ALA A 167 -2.73 -14.16 -3.39
CA ALA A 167 -2.96 -14.16 -4.83
C ALA A 167 -1.74 -13.68 -5.63
N LYS A 168 -0.90 -12.79 -5.05
CA LYS A 168 0.34 -12.33 -5.69
C LYS A 168 1.60 -12.83 -4.99
N ALA A 169 1.54 -13.07 -3.68
CA ALA A 169 2.71 -13.40 -2.86
C ALA A 169 2.91 -14.90 -2.59
N GLN A 170 2.28 -15.79 -3.37
CA GLN A 170 2.34 -17.24 -3.11
C GLN A 170 3.77 -17.80 -3.08
N GLU A 171 4.62 -17.38 -4.00
CA GLU A 171 6.02 -17.82 -4.05
C GLU A 171 6.81 -17.32 -2.83
N LEU A 172 6.60 -16.07 -2.43
CA LEU A 172 7.22 -15.48 -1.25
C LEU A 172 6.77 -16.18 0.04
N LEU A 173 5.48 -16.51 0.14
CA LEU A 173 4.93 -17.33 1.23
C LEU A 173 5.60 -18.70 1.31
N ARG A 174 5.79 -19.37 0.17
CA ARG A 174 6.40 -20.72 0.11
C ARG A 174 7.91 -20.72 0.39
N SER A 175 8.61 -19.68 -0.02
CA SER A 175 10.09 -19.61 0.03
C SER A 175 10.64 -18.91 1.28
N GLN A 176 9.89 -17.97 1.87
CA GLN A 176 10.37 -17.16 2.99
C GLN A 176 9.52 -17.36 4.25
N TYR A 177 8.20 -17.09 4.19
CA TYR A 177 7.38 -17.04 5.40
C TYR A 177 7.05 -18.42 5.99
N ALA A 178 6.54 -19.34 5.17
CA ALA A 178 6.15 -20.67 5.63
C ALA A 178 7.34 -21.52 6.11
N PRO A 179 8.53 -21.51 5.46
CA PRO A 179 9.70 -22.22 5.96
C PRO A 179 10.16 -21.74 7.34
N VAL A 180 10.15 -20.43 7.60
CA VAL A 180 10.49 -19.85 8.91
C VAL A 180 9.52 -20.37 9.98
N GLY A 181 8.22 -20.24 9.75
CA GLY A 181 7.20 -20.69 10.71
C GLY A 181 7.18 -22.21 10.91
N ALA A 182 7.41 -23.01 9.85
CA ALA A 182 7.47 -24.46 9.96
C ALA A 182 8.69 -24.93 10.75
N THR A 183 9.88 -24.44 10.41
CA THR A 183 11.14 -24.86 11.03
C THR A 183 11.19 -24.42 12.49
N ALA A 184 10.85 -23.16 12.77
CA ALA A 184 10.91 -22.62 14.12
C ALA A 184 9.97 -23.35 15.08
N ARG A 185 8.75 -23.74 14.65
CA ARG A 185 7.82 -24.50 15.51
C ARG A 185 8.38 -25.87 15.88
N VAL A 186 8.94 -26.59 14.92
CA VAL A 186 9.53 -27.92 15.16
C VAL A 186 10.75 -27.81 16.08
N SER A 187 11.67 -26.89 15.79
CA SER A 187 12.89 -26.74 16.58
C SER A 187 12.62 -26.23 17.99
N MET A 188 11.72 -25.26 18.17
CA MET A 188 11.40 -24.71 19.50
C MET A 188 10.69 -25.74 20.37
N SER A 189 9.77 -26.53 19.79
CA SER A 189 9.10 -27.60 20.52
C SER A 189 10.09 -28.66 21.04
N ALA A 190 11.02 -29.10 20.17
CA ALA A 190 12.05 -30.08 20.55
C ALA A 190 13.02 -29.51 21.62
N ALA A 191 13.47 -28.26 21.45
CA ALA A 191 14.34 -27.60 22.41
C ALA A 191 13.67 -27.44 23.79
N LEU A 192 12.41 -26.99 23.81
CA LEU A 192 11.67 -26.81 25.06
C LEU A 192 11.41 -28.15 25.77
N ALA A 193 11.14 -29.23 25.03
CA ALA A 193 11.02 -30.56 25.59
C ALA A 193 12.33 -31.03 26.26
N ALA A 194 13.48 -30.82 25.61
CA ALA A 194 14.79 -31.15 26.17
C ALA A 194 15.12 -30.31 27.42
N LEU A 195 14.84 -29.01 27.39
CA LEU A 195 15.05 -28.12 28.54
C LEU A 195 14.19 -28.52 29.74
N ARG A 196 12.91 -28.87 29.51
CA ARG A 196 12.02 -29.36 30.57
C ARG A 196 12.48 -30.69 31.16
N LEU A 197 13.02 -31.59 30.33
CA LEU A 197 13.62 -32.85 30.79
C LEU A 197 14.89 -32.63 31.62
N ALA A 198 15.72 -31.64 31.25
CA ALA A 198 16.90 -31.29 32.04
C ALA A 198 16.49 -30.68 33.39
N ALA A 199 15.50 -29.78 33.40
CA ALA A 199 14.94 -29.20 34.61
C ALA A 199 14.37 -30.27 35.56
N SER A 200 13.66 -31.28 35.03
CA SER A 200 13.10 -32.37 35.85
C SER A 200 14.17 -33.28 36.47
N ARG A 201 15.40 -33.23 35.96
CA ARG A 201 16.58 -33.91 36.51
C ARG A 201 17.40 -33.02 37.45
N ALA A 202 16.81 -31.92 37.93
CA ALA A 202 17.43 -30.94 38.83
C ALA A 202 18.73 -30.30 38.26
N VAL A 203 18.82 -30.16 36.93
CA VAL A 203 19.87 -29.37 36.31
C VAL A 203 19.47 -27.89 36.33
N GLU A 204 20.35 -27.02 36.81
CA GLU A 204 20.16 -25.58 36.84
C GLU A 204 19.96 -25.00 35.42
N MET A 205 18.76 -24.48 35.15
CA MET A 205 18.38 -24.00 33.80
C MET A 205 18.53 -22.48 33.62
N ASN A 206 18.76 -21.71 34.67
CA ASN A 206 18.95 -20.25 34.60
C ASN A 206 17.90 -19.51 33.75
N GLY A 207 16.61 -19.88 33.90
CA GLY A 207 15.49 -19.25 33.16
C GLY A 207 15.36 -19.66 31.68
N LEU A 208 16.16 -20.62 31.19
CA LEU A 208 16.10 -21.05 29.78
C LEU A 208 14.76 -21.64 29.38
N VAL A 209 14.07 -22.33 30.30
CA VAL A 209 12.74 -22.90 30.03
C VAL A 209 11.73 -21.80 29.70
N ASP A 210 11.65 -20.76 30.53
CA ASP A 210 10.73 -19.65 30.33
C ASP A 210 11.07 -18.85 29.07
N ARG A 211 12.36 -18.63 28.83
CA ARG A 211 12.83 -17.97 27.61
C ARG A 211 12.40 -18.71 26.35
N TYR A 212 12.61 -20.03 26.29
CA TYR A 212 12.23 -20.83 25.12
C TYR A 212 10.71 -20.98 24.99
N ALA A 213 9.96 -20.98 26.10
CA ALA A 213 8.50 -20.95 26.07
C ALA A 213 7.98 -19.63 25.44
N ALA A 214 8.52 -18.48 25.84
CA ALA A 214 8.15 -17.18 25.26
C ALA A 214 8.48 -17.10 23.75
N ARG A 215 9.64 -17.65 23.34
CA ARG A 215 10.03 -17.72 21.92
C ARG A 215 9.10 -18.64 21.11
N GLN A 216 8.67 -19.76 21.68
CA GLN A 216 7.71 -20.64 21.04
C GLN A 216 6.38 -19.93 20.78
N GLU A 217 5.86 -19.20 21.78
CA GLU A 217 4.62 -18.42 21.64
C GLU A 217 4.74 -17.37 20.52
N CYS A 218 5.87 -16.66 20.44
CA CYS A 218 6.14 -15.69 19.38
C CYS A 218 6.09 -16.32 17.97
N VAL A 219 6.60 -17.53 17.82
CA VAL A 219 6.60 -18.27 16.55
C VAL A 219 5.19 -18.74 16.15
N GLU A 220 4.39 -19.15 17.13
CA GLU A 220 2.98 -19.50 16.91
C GLU A 220 2.19 -18.27 16.46
N GLN A 221 2.35 -17.14 17.16
CA GLN A 221 1.71 -15.86 16.81
C GLN A 221 2.14 -15.34 15.43
N TYR A 222 3.41 -15.49 15.05
CA TYR A 222 3.89 -15.19 13.70
C TYR A 222 3.18 -16.04 12.64
N THR A 223 3.03 -17.34 12.91
CA THR A 223 2.41 -18.28 11.98
C THR A 223 0.93 -17.95 11.79
N ASP A 224 0.24 -17.60 12.87
CA ASP A 224 -1.15 -17.17 12.83
C ASP A 224 -1.32 -15.83 12.12
N ALA A 225 -0.36 -14.90 12.29
CA ALA A 225 -0.41 -13.58 11.65
C ALA A 225 -0.41 -13.68 10.12
N TYR A 226 0.55 -14.38 9.49
CA TYR A 226 0.61 -14.42 8.03
C TYR A 226 -0.53 -15.23 7.40
N ARG A 227 -1.06 -16.25 8.11
CA ARG A 227 -2.16 -17.10 7.62
C ARG A 227 -3.46 -16.33 7.44
N ARG A 228 -3.72 -15.31 8.26
CA ARG A 228 -4.93 -14.46 8.16
C ARG A 228 -5.10 -13.79 6.80
N TYR A 229 -4.02 -13.59 6.07
CA TYR A 229 -4.01 -12.89 4.78
C TYR A 229 -3.94 -13.85 3.57
N CYS A 230 -4.15 -15.15 3.82
CA CYS A 230 -4.05 -16.19 2.82
C CYS A 230 -5.38 -16.95 2.67
N TRP A 231 -6.01 -16.85 1.50
CA TRP A 231 -7.11 -17.75 1.12
C TRP A 231 -7.00 -18.17 -0.35
N PRO A 232 -7.57 -19.34 -0.72
CA PRO A 232 -7.63 -19.78 -2.11
C PRO A 232 -8.46 -18.83 -2.96
N VAL A 233 -8.03 -18.61 -4.20
CA VAL A 233 -8.80 -17.87 -5.21
C VAL A 233 -9.15 -18.84 -6.33
N SER A 234 -10.44 -19.17 -6.45
CA SER A 234 -10.97 -20.09 -7.47
C SER A 234 -11.85 -19.36 -8.48
N SER A 235 -12.34 -18.17 -8.12
CA SER A 235 -13.18 -17.31 -8.95
C SER A 235 -12.92 -15.83 -8.65
N ILE A 236 -13.47 -14.96 -9.49
CA ILE A 236 -13.36 -13.50 -9.32
C ILE A 236 -13.95 -13.02 -7.99
N ASP A 237 -15.00 -13.70 -7.50
CA ASP A 237 -15.68 -13.33 -6.26
C ASP A 237 -14.85 -13.61 -4.99
N ASP A 238 -13.78 -14.40 -5.12
CA ASP A 238 -12.83 -14.66 -4.02
C ASP A 238 -11.82 -13.51 -3.87
N PHE A 239 -11.68 -12.66 -4.88
CA PHE A 239 -10.93 -11.42 -4.73
C PHE A 239 -11.73 -10.37 -3.94
N LYS A 240 -11.00 -9.50 -3.24
CA LYS A 240 -11.54 -8.26 -2.68
C LYS A 240 -10.74 -7.08 -3.24
N PHE A 241 -11.37 -6.30 -4.11
CA PHE A 241 -10.81 -5.06 -4.63
C PHE A 241 -11.35 -3.90 -3.81
N ALA A 242 -10.47 -3.28 -3.03
CA ALA A 242 -10.81 -2.18 -2.13
C ALA A 242 -10.26 -0.86 -2.66
N PRO A 243 -11.01 -0.13 -3.50
CA PRO A 243 -10.59 1.18 -3.97
C PRO A 243 -10.62 2.19 -2.83
N PHE A 244 -9.59 3.01 -2.74
CA PHE A 244 -9.51 4.11 -1.75
C PHE A 244 -9.21 5.47 -2.40
N HIS A 245 -8.86 5.52 -3.69
CA HIS A 245 -8.79 6.77 -4.44
C HIS A 245 -9.44 6.60 -5.83
N LEU A 246 -10.30 7.55 -6.18
CA LEU A 246 -10.67 7.82 -7.56
C LEU A 246 -9.65 8.84 -8.05
N LEU A 247 -8.67 8.41 -8.83
CA LEU A 247 -7.53 9.24 -9.20
C LEU A 247 -7.91 10.27 -10.27
N ALA A 248 -8.48 9.79 -11.38
CA ALA A 248 -8.77 10.63 -12.53
C ALA A 248 -9.92 10.11 -13.40
N SER A 249 -10.50 11.03 -14.17
CA SER A 249 -11.46 10.84 -15.26
C SER A 249 -11.15 11.83 -16.39
N GLU A 250 -11.96 11.87 -17.47
CA GLU A 250 -11.67 12.60 -18.71
C GLU A 250 -11.20 14.06 -18.54
N ARG A 251 -11.66 14.77 -17.50
CA ARG A 251 -11.34 16.18 -17.30
C ARG A 251 -10.79 16.53 -15.92
N CYS A 252 -10.67 15.55 -15.03
CA CYS A 252 -10.40 15.83 -13.63
C CYS A 252 -9.37 14.86 -13.07
N VAL A 253 -8.38 15.41 -12.37
CA VAL A 253 -7.62 14.68 -11.36
C VAL A 253 -8.22 15.08 -10.02
N TYR A 254 -8.78 14.13 -9.28
CA TYR A 254 -9.58 14.41 -8.08
C TYR A 254 -8.74 14.71 -6.82
N ALA A 255 -7.50 15.18 -6.99
CA ALA A 255 -6.62 15.56 -5.89
C ALA A 255 -7.09 16.83 -5.15
N ASP A 256 -8.08 17.54 -5.70
CA ASP A 256 -8.81 18.65 -5.06
C ASP A 256 -9.92 18.16 -4.10
N ARG A 257 -10.29 16.87 -4.17
CA ARG A 257 -11.29 16.27 -3.28
C ARG A 257 -10.62 15.72 -2.02
N ASP A 258 -11.32 15.88 -0.90
CA ASP A 258 -10.85 15.35 0.38
C ASP A 258 -11.03 13.83 0.47
N HIS A 259 -10.32 13.19 1.40
CA HIS A 259 -10.38 11.74 1.56
C HIS A 259 -11.73 11.22 2.04
N ILE A 260 -12.60 12.05 2.63
CA ILE A 260 -13.97 11.64 3.00
C ILE A 260 -14.79 11.49 1.72
N TRP A 261 -14.68 12.44 0.79
CA TRP A 261 -15.32 12.37 -0.52
C TRP A 261 -14.91 11.10 -1.27
N HIS A 262 -13.61 10.74 -1.24
CA HIS A 262 -13.15 9.49 -1.85
C HIS A 262 -13.79 8.26 -1.22
N MET A 263 -13.81 8.17 0.11
CA MET A 263 -14.41 7.02 0.79
C MET A 263 -15.91 6.90 0.49
N SER A 264 -16.66 8.00 0.59
CA SER A 264 -18.10 8.02 0.32
C SER A 264 -18.41 7.70 -1.15
N THR A 265 -17.69 8.32 -2.08
CA THR A 265 -17.89 8.08 -3.52
C THR A 265 -17.59 6.62 -3.88
N LEU A 266 -16.48 6.07 -3.40
CA LEU A 266 -16.10 4.70 -3.70
C LEU A 266 -16.94 3.67 -2.96
N ALA A 267 -17.56 4.03 -1.83
CA ALA A 267 -18.56 3.19 -1.18
C ALA A 267 -19.79 2.98 -2.06
N GLU A 268 -20.27 4.02 -2.76
CA GLU A 268 -21.35 3.91 -3.75
C GLU A 268 -20.99 2.93 -4.88
N LEU A 269 -19.74 3.01 -5.38
CA LEU A 269 -19.24 2.07 -6.39
C LEU A 269 -19.22 0.63 -5.85
N CYS A 270 -18.74 0.45 -4.61
CA CYS A 270 -18.68 -0.87 -3.98
C CYS A 270 -20.07 -1.47 -3.77
N ASP A 271 -21.07 -0.66 -3.40
CA ASP A 271 -22.47 -1.10 -3.29
C ASP A 271 -23.02 -1.65 -4.62
N ALA A 272 -22.56 -1.10 -5.74
CA ALA A 272 -22.98 -1.51 -7.08
C ALA A 272 -22.18 -2.70 -7.67
N GLY A 273 -21.08 -3.11 -7.02
CA GLY A 273 -20.11 -4.08 -7.59
C GLY A 273 -20.09 -5.48 -6.96
N GLY A 274 -21.08 -5.80 -6.12
CA GLY A 274 -21.23 -7.15 -5.56
C GLY A 274 -20.05 -7.58 -4.67
N ARG A 275 -19.76 -8.89 -4.62
CA ARG A 275 -18.80 -9.47 -3.65
C ARG A 275 -17.34 -9.13 -3.94
N MET A 276 -17.00 -8.75 -5.17
CA MET A 276 -15.64 -8.43 -5.58
C MET A 276 -15.20 -7.06 -5.05
N LEU A 277 -16.10 -6.08 -5.01
CA LEU A 277 -15.78 -4.75 -4.49
C LEU A 277 -15.94 -4.69 -2.98
N TYR A 278 -14.95 -4.10 -2.32
CA TYR A 278 -14.86 -4.11 -0.87
C TYR A 278 -14.72 -2.69 -0.32
N LYS A 279 -15.65 -2.30 0.55
CA LYS A 279 -15.64 -0.97 1.16
C LYS A 279 -14.52 -0.89 2.19
N THR A 280 -13.76 0.20 2.14
CA THR A 280 -12.75 0.51 3.14
C THR A 280 -13.42 1.12 4.38
N ALA A 281 -13.29 0.47 5.53
CA ALA A 281 -13.67 1.08 6.80
C ALA A 281 -12.76 2.29 7.09
N PHE A 282 -13.35 3.39 7.53
CA PHE A 282 -12.60 4.59 7.88
C PHE A 282 -13.20 5.34 9.06
N LYS A 283 -12.37 6.16 9.72
CA LYS A 283 -12.76 7.01 10.84
C LYS A 283 -12.10 8.38 10.71
N ILE A 284 -12.88 9.43 10.98
CA ILE A 284 -12.37 10.80 11.06
C ILE A 284 -11.93 11.06 12.49
N VAL A 285 -10.74 11.62 12.67
CA VAL A 285 -10.17 11.95 13.98
C VAL A 285 -9.82 13.43 14.02
N ASP A 286 -10.36 14.13 15.00
CA ASP A 286 -10.02 15.52 15.31
C ASP A 286 -8.81 15.55 16.27
N LEU A 287 -7.68 16.04 15.77
CA LEU A 287 -6.41 16.10 16.50
C LEU A 287 -6.36 17.23 17.53
N THR A 288 -7.41 18.07 17.58
CA THR A 288 -7.60 19.10 18.62
C THR A 288 -8.43 18.60 19.80
N SER A 289 -9.10 17.45 19.66
CA SER A 289 -9.91 16.81 20.69
C SER A 289 -9.21 15.56 21.24
N THR A 290 -8.99 15.50 22.55
CA THR A 290 -8.44 14.32 23.21
C THR A 290 -9.38 13.12 23.13
N GLU A 291 -10.69 13.35 23.23
CA GLU A 291 -11.72 12.32 23.10
C GLU A 291 -11.72 11.70 21.69
N SER A 292 -11.67 12.54 20.65
CA SER A 292 -11.63 12.06 19.28
C SER A 292 -10.37 11.24 18.98
N GLN A 293 -9.22 11.65 19.54
CA GLN A 293 -7.97 10.89 19.44
C GLN A 293 -8.07 9.53 20.15
N ALA A 294 -8.64 9.49 21.36
CA ALA A 294 -8.85 8.25 22.10
C ALA A 294 -9.76 7.28 21.33
N ASP A 295 -10.84 7.79 20.74
CA ASP A 295 -11.73 7.00 19.88
C ASP A 295 -10.99 6.45 18.64
N GLY A 296 -10.10 7.25 18.04
CA GLY A 296 -9.26 6.83 16.92
C GLY A 296 -8.30 5.70 17.29
N ILE A 297 -7.72 5.77 18.48
CA ILE A 297 -6.86 4.71 19.05
C ILE A 297 -7.68 3.44 19.28
N ALA A 298 -8.82 3.53 19.97
CA ALA A 298 -9.66 2.38 20.26
C ALA A 298 -10.14 1.66 18.98
N TRP A 299 -10.45 2.42 17.92
CA TRP A 299 -10.80 1.86 16.62
C TRP A 299 -9.64 1.07 15.99
N TRP A 300 -8.41 1.58 16.06
CA TRP A 300 -7.22 0.88 15.58
C TRP A 300 -6.91 -0.38 16.40
N GLU A 301 -7.08 -0.33 17.73
CA GLU A 301 -6.90 -1.48 18.61
C GLU A 301 -7.91 -2.60 18.30
N ASP A 302 -9.19 -2.27 18.11
CA ASP A 302 -10.23 -3.23 17.73
C ASP A 302 -9.94 -3.85 16.35
N LEU A 303 -9.60 -3.02 15.36
CA LEU A 303 -9.27 -3.46 14.01
C LEU A 303 -8.09 -4.45 14.01
N THR A 304 -7.00 -4.10 14.69
CA THR A 304 -5.79 -4.93 14.73
C THR A 304 -5.98 -6.19 15.58
N LYS A 305 -6.75 -6.12 16.66
CA LYS A 305 -7.13 -7.30 17.46
C LYS A 305 -7.93 -8.32 16.65
N LYS A 306 -8.80 -7.86 15.74
CA LYS A 306 -9.54 -8.71 14.80
C LYS A 306 -8.69 -9.25 13.65
N GLY A 307 -7.42 -8.85 13.54
CA GLY A 307 -6.47 -9.33 12.54
C GLY A 307 -6.25 -8.41 11.35
N GLY A 308 -6.80 -7.19 11.35
CA GLY A 308 -6.43 -6.17 10.39
C GLY A 308 -4.93 -5.84 10.49
N GLU A 309 -4.30 -5.50 9.36
CA GLU A 309 -2.88 -5.13 9.36
C GLU A 309 -2.62 -3.85 10.16
N GLY A 310 -3.58 -2.93 10.19
CA GLY A 310 -3.48 -1.64 10.85
C GLY A 310 -4.25 -0.58 10.09
N MET A 311 -3.76 0.65 10.11
CA MET A 311 -4.39 1.75 9.40
C MET A 311 -3.42 2.59 8.59
N VAL A 312 -3.97 3.32 7.63
CA VAL A 312 -3.31 4.42 6.92
C VAL A 312 -3.96 5.72 7.40
N VAL A 313 -3.17 6.57 8.04
CA VAL A 313 -3.58 7.90 8.51
C VAL A 313 -3.26 8.91 7.42
N LYS A 314 -4.26 9.67 6.99
CA LYS A 314 -4.14 10.66 5.91
C LYS A 314 -4.69 12.02 6.37
N PRO A 315 -4.16 13.16 5.89
CA PRO A 315 -4.81 14.46 6.07
C PRO A 315 -6.21 14.46 5.43
N ILE A 316 -7.10 15.39 5.80
CA ILE A 316 -8.42 15.47 5.15
C ILE A 316 -8.23 15.84 3.68
N GLU A 317 -7.53 16.94 3.42
CA GLU A 317 -7.14 17.36 2.09
C GLU A 317 -6.08 16.41 1.53
N TRP A 318 -6.25 15.95 0.29
CA TRP A 318 -5.30 15.02 -0.31
C TRP A 318 -3.90 15.63 -0.47
N VAL A 319 -3.83 16.89 -0.90
CA VAL A 319 -2.58 17.65 -1.01
C VAL A 319 -2.54 18.72 0.08
N MET A 320 -1.83 18.42 1.17
CA MET A 320 -1.70 19.35 2.31
C MET A 320 -0.30 19.97 2.40
N ARG A 321 -0.25 21.27 2.67
CA ARG A 321 0.98 22.01 2.95
C ARG A 321 0.98 22.52 4.39
N GLY A 322 2.04 22.18 5.12
CA GLY A 322 2.32 22.72 6.45
C GLY A 322 3.40 23.80 6.39
N LYS A 323 3.83 24.25 7.57
CA LYS A 323 4.86 25.31 7.71
C LYS A 323 6.20 24.97 7.04
N LYS A 324 6.50 23.67 6.87
CA LYS A 324 7.75 23.16 6.28
C LYS A 324 7.59 22.65 4.84
N GLY A 325 6.47 22.97 4.18
CA GLY A 325 6.17 22.53 2.82
C GLY A 325 5.18 21.38 2.77
N LEU A 326 5.34 20.50 1.78
CA LEU A 326 4.41 19.39 1.52
C LEU A 326 4.42 18.38 2.69
N VAL A 327 3.23 18.09 3.22
CA VAL A 327 3.01 17.11 4.29
C VAL A 327 2.93 15.70 3.69
N GLN A 328 3.26 14.66 4.47
CA GLN A 328 3.06 13.27 4.02
C GLN A 328 1.59 13.07 3.60
N PRO A 329 1.32 12.53 2.41
CA PRO A 329 -0.05 12.25 1.96
C PRO A 329 -0.69 11.08 2.71
N ALA A 330 0.14 10.23 3.32
CA ALA A 330 -0.29 9.07 4.09
C ALA A 330 0.83 8.59 5.01
N MET A 331 0.47 8.06 6.18
CA MET A 331 1.37 7.36 7.08
C MET A 331 0.75 6.03 7.50
N LYS A 332 1.50 4.94 7.37
CA LYS A 332 1.05 3.63 7.86
C LYS A 332 1.32 3.51 9.37
N CYS A 333 0.37 2.95 10.09
CA CYS A 333 0.47 2.59 11.50
C CYS A 333 -0.03 1.15 11.66
N ARG A 334 0.92 0.21 11.75
CA ARG A 334 0.65 -1.22 11.67
C ARG A 334 0.47 -1.86 13.05
N GLY A 335 -0.42 -2.84 13.13
CA GLY A 335 -0.71 -3.60 14.32
C GLY A 335 0.48 -4.43 14.80
N ARG A 336 0.55 -4.64 16.12
CA ARG A 336 1.63 -5.42 16.76
C ARG A 336 1.78 -6.83 16.17
N GLU A 337 0.70 -7.58 16.09
CA GLU A 337 0.78 -8.97 15.60
C GLU A 337 1.13 -9.03 14.11
N TYR A 338 0.68 -8.06 13.32
CA TYR A 338 1.08 -7.94 11.91
C TYR A 338 2.59 -7.73 11.75
N LEU A 339 3.19 -6.88 12.59
CA LEU A 339 4.61 -6.53 12.48
C LEU A 339 5.55 -7.72 12.70
N ARG A 340 5.09 -8.87 13.22
CA ARG A 340 5.86 -10.13 13.22
C ARG A 340 6.23 -10.60 11.82
N ILE A 341 5.37 -10.32 10.84
CA ILE A 341 5.61 -10.64 9.42
C ILE A 341 6.76 -9.78 8.87
N ILE A 342 6.97 -8.59 9.43
CA ILE A 342 7.95 -7.62 8.92
C ILE A 342 9.28 -7.68 9.68
N TYR A 343 9.22 -7.64 11.01
CA TYR A 343 10.39 -7.58 11.90
C TYR A 343 10.81 -8.94 12.45
N GLY A 344 10.08 -10.00 12.10
CA GLY A 344 10.34 -11.37 12.52
C GLY A 344 9.52 -11.81 13.74
N PRO A 345 9.46 -13.12 14.02
CA PRO A 345 8.54 -13.67 15.03
C PRO A 345 8.75 -13.10 16.44
N GLU A 346 10.01 -12.93 16.81
CA GLU A 346 10.46 -12.60 18.17
C GLU A 346 10.60 -11.08 18.41
N TYR A 347 10.23 -10.24 17.45
CA TYR A 347 10.54 -8.80 17.50
C TYR A 347 9.93 -8.07 18.73
N THR A 348 8.90 -8.65 19.34
CA THR A 348 8.22 -8.13 20.54
C THR A 348 8.97 -8.39 21.84
N LEU A 349 10.01 -9.24 21.84
CA LEU A 349 10.84 -9.46 23.02
C LEU A 349 11.62 -8.18 23.35
N GLU A 350 11.82 -7.91 24.64
CA GLU A 350 12.39 -6.65 25.13
C GLU A 350 13.78 -6.37 24.52
N GLU A 351 14.63 -7.38 24.42
CA GLU A 351 15.96 -7.25 23.80
C GLU A 351 15.92 -6.95 22.28
N HIS A 352 14.77 -7.09 21.63
CA HIS A 352 14.59 -6.89 20.20
C HIS A 352 13.85 -5.59 19.89
N ILE A 353 12.71 -5.35 20.55
CA ILE A 353 11.90 -4.17 20.31
C ILE A 353 12.67 -2.88 20.61
N GLU A 354 13.47 -2.84 21.68
CA GLU A 354 14.24 -1.65 22.07
C GLU A 354 15.30 -1.28 21.01
N ARG A 355 15.93 -2.28 20.38
CA ARG A 355 16.87 -2.04 19.28
C ARG A 355 16.17 -1.51 18.03
N LEU A 356 14.94 -1.97 17.77
CA LEU A 356 14.14 -1.57 16.61
C LEU A 356 13.57 -0.14 16.71
N ARG A 357 13.51 0.44 17.91
CA ARG A 357 13.07 1.84 18.09
C ARG A 357 14.02 2.84 17.42
N ALA A 358 15.31 2.51 17.31
CA ALA A 358 16.31 3.34 16.65
C ALA A 358 16.27 3.17 15.12
N ARG A 359 15.29 3.79 14.43
CA ARG A 359 15.15 3.72 12.96
C ARG A 359 15.11 5.09 12.26
N GLY A 360 15.78 5.19 11.12
CA GLY A 360 15.85 6.41 10.31
C GLY A 360 14.71 6.52 9.29
N LEU A 361 13.72 7.37 9.54
CA LEU A 361 12.56 7.54 8.65
C LEU A 361 12.73 8.59 7.55
N GLY A 362 13.77 9.43 7.65
CA GLY A 362 14.01 10.57 6.75
C GLY A 362 14.05 10.19 5.26
N PRO A 363 14.88 9.22 4.85
CA PRO A 363 14.96 8.79 3.45
C PRO A 363 13.60 8.31 2.91
N LYS A 364 12.90 7.44 3.66
CA LYS A 364 11.58 6.91 3.26
C LYS A 364 10.52 8.02 3.13
N ARG A 365 10.51 8.98 4.06
CA ARG A 365 9.63 10.17 4.01
C ARG A 365 9.91 11.04 2.79
N SER A 366 11.18 11.27 2.47
CA SER A 366 11.57 12.05 1.30
C SER A 366 11.16 11.35 -0.01
N LEU A 367 11.38 10.04 -0.08
CA LEU A 367 11.02 9.19 -1.20
C LEU A 367 9.51 9.24 -1.49
N ALA A 368 8.68 8.99 -0.45
CA ALA A 368 7.22 9.05 -0.56
C ALA A 368 6.71 10.39 -1.11
N LEU A 369 7.29 11.52 -0.67
CA LEU A 369 6.86 12.83 -1.16
C LEU A 369 7.27 13.11 -2.62
N ARG A 370 8.45 12.62 -3.05
CA ARG A 370 8.91 12.78 -4.44
C ARG A 370 8.08 11.94 -5.39
N GLU A 371 7.85 10.67 -5.05
CA GLU A 371 7.01 9.77 -5.83
C GLU A 371 5.56 10.25 -5.87
N PHE A 372 5.02 10.76 -4.76
CA PHE A 372 3.67 11.32 -4.72
C PHE A 372 3.52 12.51 -5.68
N ALA A 373 4.50 13.39 -5.72
CA ALA A 373 4.52 14.53 -6.64
C ALA A 373 4.59 14.09 -8.10
N LEU A 374 5.41 13.09 -8.42
CA LEU A 374 5.51 12.53 -9.77
C LEU A 374 4.23 11.81 -10.20
N GLY A 375 3.63 11.00 -9.32
CA GLY A 375 2.39 10.29 -9.61
C GLY A 375 1.24 11.26 -9.92
N LEU A 376 1.06 12.31 -9.11
CA LEU A 376 0.04 13.33 -9.40
C LEU A 376 0.36 14.13 -10.67
N GLU A 377 1.63 14.48 -10.89
CA GLU A 377 2.03 15.17 -12.11
C GLU A 377 1.76 14.34 -13.37
N ALA A 378 1.99 13.02 -13.33
CA ALA A 378 1.65 12.12 -14.43
C ALA A 378 0.15 12.17 -14.78
N LEU A 379 -0.71 12.12 -13.76
CA LEU A 379 -2.16 12.21 -13.93
C LEU A 379 -2.59 13.55 -14.53
N TYR A 380 -2.04 14.67 -14.02
CA TYR A 380 -2.37 16.01 -14.55
C TYR A 380 -2.00 16.13 -16.03
N ARG A 381 -0.77 15.76 -16.39
CA ARG A 381 -0.29 15.79 -17.77
C ARG A 381 -1.14 14.90 -18.69
N PHE A 382 -1.54 13.73 -18.21
CA PHE A 382 -2.40 12.84 -18.96
C PHE A 382 -3.80 13.44 -19.19
N VAL A 383 -4.43 13.99 -18.16
CA VAL A 383 -5.77 14.61 -18.24
C VAL A 383 -5.75 15.85 -19.14
N GLU A 384 -4.69 16.64 -19.08
CA GLU A 384 -4.47 17.84 -19.91
C GLU A 384 -4.03 17.51 -21.35
N LYS A 385 -3.91 16.22 -21.70
CA LYS A 385 -3.57 15.72 -23.04
C LYS A 385 -2.18 16.15 -23.51
N GLU A 386 -1.24 16.28 -22.58
CA GLU A 386 0.18 16.38 -22.94
C GLU A 386 0.63 15.11 -23.69
N PRO A 387 1.68 15.20 -24.53
CA PRO A 387 2.26 14.05 -25.19
C PRO A 387 2.64 12.92 -24.22
N LEU A 388 2.48 11.67 -24.63
CA LEU A 388 2.66 10.51 -23.75
C LEU A 388 4.04 10.44 -23.07
N TYR A 389 5.11 10.88 -23.74
CA TYR A 389 6.45 10.91 -23.15
C TYR A 389 6.56 11.84 -21.92
N ARG A 390 5.74 12.90 -21.86
CA ARG A 390 5.65 13.81 -20.70
C ARG A 390 4.93 13.17 -19.51
N VAL A 391 3.99 12.27 -19.77
CA VAL A 391 3.37 11.44 -18.72
C VAL A 391 4.37 10.40 -18.25
N HIS A 392 5.02 9.71 -19.20
CA HIS A 392 5.96 8.64 -18.92
C HIS A 392 7.23 9.08 -18.19
N GLU A 393 7.74 10.29 -18.41
CA GLU A 393 8.89 10.75 -17.61
C GLU A 393 8.55 10.79 -16.10
N CYS A 394 7.31 11.16 -15.73
CA CYS A 394 6.87 11.14 -14.35
C CYS A 394 6.69 9.72 -13.82
N VAL A 395 6.02 8.87 -14.59
CA VAL A 395 5.76 7.46 -14.23
C VAL A 395 7.06 6.69 -14.07
N PHE A 396 7.99 6.84 -15.01
CA PHE A 396 9.30 6.19 -14.95
C PHE A 396 10.16 6.80 -13.84
N GLY A 397 9.97 8.09 -13.54
CA GLY A 397 10.55 8.72 -12.36
C GLY A 397 10.14 8.02 -11.07
N VAL A 398 8.86 7.68 -10.87
CA VAL A 398 8.41 6.91 -9.70
C VAL A 398 9.12 5.57 -9.62
N LEU A 399 9.16 4.83 -10.72
CA LEU A 399 9.80 3.51 -10.75
C LEU A 399 11.31 3.57 -10.52
N ALA A 400 11.97 4.62 -11.03
CA ALA A 400 13.38 4.85 -10.80
C ALA A 400 13.65 5.13 -9.33
N LEU A 401 12.84 5.98 -8.70
CA LEU A 401 12.97 6.30 -7.27
C LEU A 401 12.79 5.07 -6.37
N GLU A 402 11.91 4.13 -6.73
CA GLU A 402 11.74 2.87 -6.00
C GLU A 402 12.99 1.96 -6.00
N SER A 403 13.97 2.21 -6.88
CA SER A 403 15.26 1.51 -6.86
C SER A 403 16.28 2.12 -5.88
N GLU A 404 15.99 3.27 -5.27
CA GLU A 404 16.85 3.84 -4.23
C GLU A 404 16.86 2.95 -2.98
N PRO A 405 18.03 2.63 -2.41
CA PRO A 405 18.13 1.74 -1.26
C PRO A 405 17.52 2.41 -0.02
N VAL A 406 16.45 1.81 0.49
CA VAL A 406 15.80 2.18 1.76
C VAL A 406 15.53 0.91 2.57
N ASP A 407 15.43 1.06 3.89
CA ASP A 407 15.05 -0.06 4.77
C ASP A 407 13.70 -0.66 4.32
N PRO A 408 13.66 -1.94 3.93
CA PRO A 408 12.44 -2.58 3.41
C PRO A 408 11.37 -2.82 4.48
N SER A 409 11.71 -2.68 5.77
CA SER A 409 10.77 -2.83 6.88
C SER A 409 9.85 -1.61 7.08
N LEU A 410 10.16 -0.47 6.42
CA LEU A 410 9.49 0.82 6.58
C LEU A 410 8.23 0.99 5.73
#